data_AF-A0A1H9QST7-F1
#
_entry.id   AF-A0A1H9QST7-F1
#
_cell.length_a   1.000
_cell.length_b   1.000
_cell.length_c   1.000
_cell.angle_alpha   90.00
_cell.angle_beta   90.00
_cell.angle_gamma   90.00
#
_symmetry.space_group_name_H-M   'P 1'
#
loop_
_entity.id
_entity.type
_entity.pdbx_description
1 polymer ?
#
loop_
_entity_poly.entity_id
_entity_poly.type
_entity_poly.pdbx_seq_one_letter_code
_entity_poly.pdbx_strand_id
1 'polypeptide(L)'
;MRELAEGTPVVPTEYGRVDPALLFDPVDRPDPVERQLSFEDLVEHEEHLHAGYASVEFGHDTPLHPLRFARFLTERPAGLYRMKGFAWFAGTDEPLGVQTVGSSVWVTQAPDAARRTDLVMIGANLDADAITAELRDCVATDDDTIDPLDLLSITRYQQS
;
A
#
# COMPACT_ATOMS: atom_id res chain seq x y z
N MET A 1 -16.36 2.75 20.11
CA MET A 1 -17.04 2.26 18.89
C MET A 1 -18.54 2.49 18.95
N ARG A 2 -19.31 1.83 19.84
CA ARG A 2 -20.77 2.07 19.95
C ARG A 2 -21.14 3.50 20.34
N GLU A 3 -20.28 4.17 21.09
CA GLU A 3 -20.42 5.58 21.51
C GLU A 3 -20.18 6.60 20.37
N LEU A 4 -19.52 6.17 19.28
CA LEU A 4 -19.17 7.03 18.13
C LEU A 4 -20.07 6.78 16.91
N ALA A 5 -20.80 5.67 16.90
CA ALA A 5 -21.59 5.21 15.76
C ALA A 5 -22.91 4.60 16.25
N GLU A 6 -23.72 5.43 16.91
CA GLU A 6 -25.03 5.02 17.42
C GLU A 6 -25.90 4.50 16.26
N GLY A 7 -26.45 3.29 16.42
CA GLY A 7 -27.24 2.61 15.39
C GLY A 7 -26.45 1.82 14.33
N THR A 8 -25.11 1.86 14.34
CA THR A 8 -24.29 1.08 13.39
C THR A 8 -23.96 -0.31 13.96
N PRO A 9 -24.27 -1.41 13.25
CA PRO A 9 -23.89 -2.75 13.67
C PRO A 9 -22.36 -2.90 13.75
N VAL A 10 -21.87 -3.34 14.91
CA VAL A 10 -20.45 -3.65 15.12
C VAL A 10 -20.28 -5.16 15.13
N VAL A 11 -19.56 -5.70 14.15
CA VAL A 11 -19.29 -7.14 14.01
C VAL A 11 -17.87 -7.43 14.49
N PRO A 12 -17.70 -8.09 15.66
CA PRO A 12 -16.38 -8.54 16.10
C PRO A 12 -15.92 -9.70 15.21
N THR A 13 -14.63 -9.71 14.86
CA THR A 13 -14.02 -10.77 14.04
C THR A 13 -12.79 -11.33 14.74
N GLU A 14 -12.55 -12.62 14.56
CA GLU A 14 -11.32 -13.29 15.00
C GLU A 14 -10.57 -13.79 13.75
N TYR A 15 -9.27 -13.51 13.67
CA TYR A 15 -8.43 -13.83 12.50
C TYR A 15 -8.94 -13.26 11.17
N GLY A 16 -9.66 -12.13 11.20
CA GLY A 16 -10.16 -11.47 9.99
C GLY A 16 -11.29 -12.22 9.27
N ARG A 17 -11.91 -13.22 9.91
CA ARG A 17 -13.08 -13.92 9.36
C ARG A 17 -14.31 -13.03 9.42
N VAL A 18 -14.88 -12.73 8.26
CA VAL A 18 -16.17 -12.01 8.11
C VAL A 18 -17.13 -12.93 7.38
N ASP A 19 -18.37 -13.03 7.86
CA ASP A 19 -19.44 -13.70 7.11
C ASP A 19 -19.75 -12.88 5.84
N PRO A 20 -19.55 -13.41 4.62
CA PRO A 20 -19.83 -12.69 3.38
C PRO A 20 -21.29 -12.22 3.27
N ALA A 21 -22.24 -12.88 3.93
CA ALA A 21 -23.64 -12.44 3.97
C ALA A 21 -23.84 -11.06 4.63
N LEU A 22 -22.82 -10.55 5.34
CA LEU A 22 -22.80 -9.18 5.86
C LEU A 22 -22.44 -8.13 4.79
N LEU A 23 -21.83 -8.54 3.68
CA LEU A 23 -21.36 -7.66 2.60
C LEU A 23 -22.22 -7.77 1.34
N PHE A 24 -22.80 -8.94 1.11
CA PHE A 24 -23.61 -9.23 -0.07
C PHE A 24 -25.06 -9.44 0.34
N ASP A 25 -25.97 -8.84 -0.42
CA ASP A 25 -27.40 -9.15 -0.35
C ASP A 25 -27.71 -10.13 -1.49
N PRO A 26 -27.68 -11.46 -1.25
CA PRO A 26 -27.89 -12.44 -2.31
C PRO A 26 -29.32 -12.32 -2.81
N VAL A 27 -29.48 -11.79 -4.02
CA VAL A 27 -30.76 -11.80 -4.72
C VAL A 27 -31.01 -13.23 -5.19
N ASP A 28 -31.83 -13.97 -4.44
CA ASP A 28 -32.28 -15.30 -4.86
C ASP A 28 -33.31 -15.14 -5.98
N ARG A 29 -32.80 -15.02 -7.21
CA ARG A 29 -33.61 -14.91 -8.43
C ARG A 29 -33.60 -16.28 -9.11
N PRO A 30 -34.65 -17.10 -8.96
CA PRO A 30 -34.72 -18.38 -9.65
C PRO A 30 -34.66 -18.15 -11.15
N ASP A 31 -33.88 -18.97 -11.83
CA ASP A 31 -33.67 -18.85 -13.26
C ASP A 31 -34.97 -19.16 -14.01
N PRO A 32 -35.58 -18.21 -14.75
CA PRO A 32 -36.79 -18.49 -15.51
C PRO A 32 -36.49 -19.51 -16.62
N VAL A 33 -37.41 -20.47 -16.81
CA VAL A 33 -37.29 -21.58 -17.79
C VAL A 33 -37.08 -21.07 -19.23
N GLU A 34 -37.57 -19.87 -19.52
CA GLU A 34 -37.29 -19.13 -20.75
C GLU A 34 -36.68 -17.78 -20.38
N ARG A 35 -35.35 -17.67 -20.51
CA ARG A 35 -34.61 -16.43 -20.29
C ARG A 35 -34.25 -15.81 -21.64
N GLN A 36 -34.58 -14.53 -21.82
CA GLN A 36 -34.02 -13.73 -22.90
C GLN A 36 -32.54 -13.48 -22.58
N LEU A 37 -31.63 -13.68 -23.54
CA LEU A 37 -30.18 -13.50 -23.34
C LEU A 37 -29.94 -12.21 -22.56
N SER A 38 -29.38 -12.37 -21.36
CA SER A 38 -29.00 -11.26 -20.50
C SER A 38 -27.63 -10.75 -20.95
N PHE A 39 -27.25 -9.54 -20.50
CA PHE A 39 -25.91 -9.02 -20.76
C PHE A 39 -24.79 -9.95 -20.26
N GLU A 40 -25.07 -10.78 -19.25
CA GLU A 40 -24.17 -11.81 -18.72
C GLU A 40 -23.96 -12.99 -19.68
N ASP A 41 -24.96 -13.29 -20.53
CA ASP A 41 -24.89 -14.34 -21.55
C ASP A 41 -24.22 -13.86 -22.85
N LEU A 42 -24.07 -12.53 -23.02
CA LEU A 42 -23.37 -11.88 -24.13
C LEU A 42 -21.86 -11.73 -23.87
N VAL A 43 -21.38 -12.07 -22.68
CA VAL A 43 -19.96 -12.05 -22.37
C VAL A 43 -19.33 -13.29 -23.00
N GLU A 44 -18.93 -13.18 -24.27
CA GLU A 44 -17.73 -13.89 -24.68
C GLU A 44 -16.67 -13.54 -23.64
N HIS A 45 -15.91 -14.54 -23.15
CA HIS A 45 -14.78 -14.30 -22.26
C HIS A 45 -13.67 -13.55 -23.03
N GLU A 46 -13.96 -12.36 -23.54
CA GLU A 46 -12.95 -11.33 -23.68
C GLU A 46 -12.34 -11.21 -22.30
N GLU A 47 -11.05 -11.52 -22.22
CA GLU A 47 -10.23 -11.36 -21.04
C GLU A 47 -10.68 -10.06 -20.36
N HIS A 48 -11.35 -10.21 -19.22
CA HIS A 48 -11.76 -9.07 -18.41
C HIS A 48 -10.58 -8.11 -18.43
N LEU A 49 -10.82 -6.85 -18.78
CA LEU A 49 -9.85 -5.78 -18.59
C LEU A 49 -9.52 -5.77 -17.10
N HIS A 50 -8.59 -6.64 -16.69
CA HIS A 50 -7.82 -6.51 -15.48
C HIS A 50 -7.20 -5.14 -15.70
N ALA A 51 -7.77 -4.10 -15.08
CA ALA A 51 -7.01 -2.91 -14.79
C ALA A 51 -5.71 -3.45 -14.19
N GLY A 52 -4.62 -3.40 -14.96
CA GLY A 52 -3.44 -4.26 -14.80
C GLY A 52 -2.70 -3.86 -13.55
N TYR A 53 -3.24 -4.28 -12.40
CA TYR A 53 -2.65 -4.02 -11.10
C TYR A 53 -1.38 -4.85 -11.03
N ALA A 54 -0.27 -4.16 -11.17
CA ALA A 54 1.06 -4.72 -11.02
C ALA A 54 1.58 -4.42 -9.62
N SER A 55 2.57 -5.20 -9.21
CA SER A 55 3.36 -4.91 -8.02
C SER A 55 4.82 -4.80 -8.38
N VAL A 56 5.52 -3.88 -7.71
CA VAL A 56 6.96 -3.70 -7.78
C VAL A 56 7.52 -3.92 -6.39
N GLU A 57 8.49 -4.81 -6.26
CA GLU A 57 9.21 -5.06 -5.02
C GLU A 57 10.56 -4.36 -5.05
N PHE A 58 10.95 -3.75 -3.93
CA PHE A 58 12.23 -3.11 -3.76
C PHE A 58 12.83 -3.53 -2.43
N GLY A 59 14.08 -4.00 -2.47
CA GLY A 59 14.84 -4.36 -1.28
C GLY A 59 16.25 -3.80 -1.35
N HIS A 60 16.78 -3.34 -0.20
CA HIS A 60 18.16 -2.87 -0.11
C HIS A 60 18.72 -2.99 1.32
N ASP A 61 19.97 -3.43 1.43
CA ASP A 61 20.67 -3.61 2.72
C ASP A 61 21.48 -2.37 3.14
N THR A 62 21.16 -1.21 2.58
CA THR A 62 21.79 0.11 2.85
C THR A 62 20.68 1.07 3.20
N PRO A 63 20.87 1.97 4.18
CA PRO A 63 19.81 2.85 4.60
C PRO A 63 19.41 3.82 3.50
N LEU A 64 18.15 4.23 3.49
CA LEU A 64 17.64 5.29 2.62
C LEU A 64 17.95 6.67 3.21
N HIS A 65 18.23 7.63 2.34
CA HIS A 65 18.30 9.04 2.68
C HIS A 65 16.88 9.57 2.99
N PRO A 66 16.61 10.11 4.20
CA PRO A 66 15.26 10.50 4.62
C PRO A 66 14.59 11.52 3.68
N LEU A 67 15.29 12.61 3.33
CA LEU A 67 14.74 13.65 2.45
C LEU A 67 14.40 13.15 1.04
N ARG A 68 15.25 12.30 0.44
CA ARG A 68 15.01 11.76 -0.91
C ARG A 68 13.79 10.85 -0.92
N PHE A 69 13.65 10.01 0.10
CA PHE A 69 12.46 9.17 0.25
C PHE A 69 11.20 9.98 0.57
N ALA A 70 11.30 11.02 1.40
CA ALA A 70 10.18 11.94 1.66
C ALA A 70 9.72 12.65 0.37
N ARG A 71 10.66 12.99 -0.52
CA ARG A 71 10.36 13.51 -1.86
C ARG A 71 9.64 12.47 -2.71
N PHE A 72 10.12 11.23 -2.78
CA PHE A 72 9.44 10.12 -3.47
C PHE A 72 7.98 9.93 -2.97
N LEU A 73 7.77 9.97 -1.66
CA LEU A 73 6.44 9.90 -1.04
C LEU A 73 5.52 11.06 -1.44
N THR A 74 6.08 12.23 -1.74
CA THR A 74 5.33 13.44 -2.10
C THR A 74 5.05 13.52 -3.60
N GLU A 75 6.06 13.26 -4.43
CA GLU A 75 5.98 13.35 -5.90
C GLU A 75 5.17 12.20 -6.50
N ARG A 76 5.26 11.00 -5.89
CA ARG A 76 4.56 9.75 -6.23
C ARG A 76 4.54 9.37 -7.72
N PRO A 77 5.19 8.26 -8.08
CA PRO A 77 5.10 7.71 -9.43
C PRO A 77 3.65 7.51 -9.89
N ALA A 78 3.40 7.79 -11.17
CA ALA A 78 2.08 7.62 -11.76
C ALA A 78 1.60 6.17 -11.61
N GLY A 79 0.30 5.99 -11.37
CA GLY A 79 -0.29 4.66 -11.19
C GLY A 79 -0.09 4.04 -9.81
N LEU A 80 0.88 4.52 -9.00
CA LEU A 80 1.12 4.02 -7.65
C LEU A 80 -0.06 4.36 -6.72
N TYR A 81 -0.74 3.32 -6.25
CA TYR A 81 -1.89 3.48 -5.37
C TYR A 81 -1.56 3.16 -3.90
N ARG A 82 -0.79 2.10 -3.66
CA ARG A 82 -0.44 1.62 -2.31
C ARG A 82 1.02 1.25 -2.24
N MET A 83 1.66 1.56 -1.13
CA MET A 83 2.97 1.03 -0.77
C MET A 83 2.91 0.47 0.66
N LYS A 84 3.62 -0.62 0.91
CA LYS A 84 3.78 -1.14 2.27
C LYS A 84 5.15 -1.79 2.45
N GLY A 85 5.62 -1.85 3.68
CA GLY A 85 6.79 -2.63 4.04
C GLY A 85 7.60 -1.95 5.13
N PHE A 86 8.89 -2.24 5.16
CA PHE A 86 9.85 -1.68 6.10
C PHE A 86 10.87 -0.84 5.34
N ALA A 87 11.19 0.35 5.85
CA ALA A 87 12.22 1.21 5.31
C ALA A 87 13.22 1.53 6.42
N TRP A 88 14.50 1.21 6.17
CA TRP A 88 15.59 1.59 7.06
C TRP A 88 16.18 2.90 6.59
N PHE A 89 16.32 3.88 7.49
CA PHE A 89 16.75 5.24 7.16
C PHE A 89 18.10 5.56 7.78
N ALA A 90 18.87 6.41 7.09
CA ALA A 90 20.12 6.91 7.63
C ALA A 90 19.80 7.79 8.85
N GLY A 91 20.56 7.62 9.94
CA GLY A 91 20.29 8.26 11.22
C GLY A 91 19.39 7.45 12.17
N THR A 92 18.93 6.25 11.78
CA THR A 92 18.27 5.30 12.70
C THR A 92 18.95 3.94 12.71
N ASP A 93 18.86 3.25 13.85
CA ASP A 93 19.28 1.85 13.94
C ASP A 93 18.16 0.88 13.58
N GLU A 94 16.92 1.23 13.88
CA GLU A 94 15.73 0.42 13.62
C GLU A 94 15.02 0.88 12.34
N PRO A 95 14.54 -0.05 11.50
CA PRO A 95 13.63 0.25 10.41
C PRO A 95 12.29 0.79 10.90
N LEU A 96 11.61 1.51 10.01
CA LEU A 96 10.25 1.98 10.22
C LEU A 96 9.30 1.22 9.31
N GLY A 97 8.12 0.88 9.83
CA GLY A 97 7.00 0.42 9.02
C GLY A 97 6.45 1.58 8.20
N VAL A 98 6.35 1.41 6.89
CA VAL A 98 5.79 2.41 5.97
C VAL A 98 4.54 1.83 5.34
N GLN A 99 3.45 2.59 5.37
CA GLN A 99 2.23 2.26 4.64
C GLN A 99 1.69 3.51 3.94
N THR A 100 1.29 3.38 2.69
CA THR A 100 0.62 4.45 1.94
C THR A 100 -0.63 3.92 1.25
N VAL A 101 -1.68 4.73 1.17
CA VAL A 101 -2.88 4.46 0.35
C VAL A 101 -3.35 5.79 -0.22
N GLY A 102 -3.33 5.92 -1.54
CA GLY A 102 -3.43 7.24 -2.14
C GLY A 102 -2.40 8.18 -1.52
N SER A 103 -2.78 9.43 -1.23
CA SER A 103 -1.86 10.45 -0.69
C SER A 103 -1.58 10.29 0.80
N SER A 104 -2.24 9.35 1.47
CA SER A 104 -2.08 9.16 2.90
C SER A 104 -0.84 8.32 3.17
N VAL A 105 -0.05 8.75 4.15
CA VAL A 105 1.20 8.12 4.57
C VAL A 105 1.14 7.87 6.07
N TRP A 106 1.49 6.67 6.47
CA TRP A 106 1.63 6.27 7.87
C TRP A 106 3.00 5.66 8.09
N VAL A 107 3.63 6.07 9.17
CA VAL A 107 4.92 5.54 9.61
C VAL A 107 4.76 5.00 11.03
N THR A 108 5.31 3.81 11.29
CA THR A 108 5.29 3.17 12.62
C THR A 108 6.67 2.66 12.98
N GLN A 109 6.94 2.49 14.27
CA GLN A 109 8.15 1.77 14.71
C GLN A 109 8.06 0.31 14.28
N ALA A 110 9.20 -0.31 13.97
CA ALA A 110 9.30 -1.73 13.63
C ALA A 110 10.56 -2.37 14.24
N PRO A 111 10.66 -2.45 15.58
CA PRO A 111 11.87 -2.89 16.27
C PRO A 111 12.29 -4.34 15.94
N ASP A 112 11.33 -5.19 15.57
CA ASP A 112 11.58 -6.59 15.20
C ASP A 112 11.91 -6.78 13.70
N ALA A 113 11.87 -5.70 12.90
CA ALA A 113 12.18 -5.79 11.47
C ALA A 113 13.69 -5.95 11.23
N ALA A 114 14.05 -6.74 10.21
CA ALA A 114 15.43 -6.84 9.78
C ALA A 114 15.96 -5.46 9.34
N ARG A 115 17.21 -5.15 9.67
CA ARG A 115 17.87 -3.86 9.36
C ARG A 115 18.20 -3.72 7.87
N ARG A 116 17.14 -3.61 7.06
CA ARG A 116 17.12 -3.45 5.61
C ARG A 116 15.80 -2.81 5.20
N THR A 117 15.75 -2.35 3.96
CA THR A 117 14.51 -1.90 3.33
C THR A 117 13.90 -3.07 2.57
N ASP A 118 12.60 -3.27 2.72
CA ASP A 118 11.75 -4.18 1.95
C ASP A 118 10.40 -3.51 1.73
N LEU A 119 10.13 -3.08 0.51
CA LEU A 119 8.92 -2.37 0.14
C LEU A 119 8.24 -3.07 -1.03
N VAL A 120 6.91 -3.10 -1.00
CA VAL A 120 6.08 -3.45 -2.15
C VAL A 120 5.18 -2.28 -2.51
N MET A 121 5.20 -1.92 -3.78
CA MET A 121 4.37 -0.91 -4.42
C MET A 121 3.32 -1.59 -5.27
N ILE A 122 2.08 -1.12 -5.23
CA ILE A 122 0.93 -1.71 -5.91
C ILE A 122 0.14 -0.60 -6.59
N GLY A 123 -0.22 -0.82 -7.85
CA GLY A 123 -0.93 0.16 -8.65
C GLY A 123 -1.17 -0.30 -10.08
N ALA A 124 -1.80 0.54 -10.89
CA ALA A 124 -2.14 0.24 -12.27
C ALA A 124 -1.21 1.00 -13.22
N ASN A 125 -0.77 0.37 -14.32
CA ASN A 125 0.15 0.95 -15.31
C ASN A 125 1.46 1.46 -14.67
N LEU A 126 2.02 0.69 -13.74
CA LEU A 126 3.28 1.03 -13.09
C LEU A 126 4.44 0.91 -14.08
N ASP A 127 5.28 1.95 -14.13
CA ASP A 127 6.62 1.85 -14.72
C ASP A 127 7.57 1.28 -13.66
N ALA A 128 7.75 -0.04 -13.68
CA ALA A 128 8.53 -0.75 -12.66
C ALA A 128 10.00 -0.30 -12.63
N ASP A 129 10.58 -0.02 -13.80
CA ASP A 129 11.98 0.39 -13.92
C ASP A 129 12.18 1.80 -13.38
N ALA A 130 11.28 2.74 -13.71
CA ALA A 130 11.32 4.10 -13.18
C ALA A 130 11.14 4.13 -11.66
N ILE A 131 10.15 3.40 -11.13
CA ILE A 131 9.91 3.30 -9.67
C ILE A 131 11.14 2.74 -8.96
N THR A 132 11.72 1.67 -9.50
CA THR A 132 12.91 1.05 -8.91
C THR A 132 14.12 1.99 -8.98
N ALA A 133 14.28 2.73 -10.08
CA ALA A 133 15.35 3.73 -10.22
C ALA A 133 15.20 4.87 -9.20
N GLU A 134 14.01 5.45 -9.04
CA GLU A 134 13.75 6.49 -8.05
C GLU A 134 14.01 6.01 -6.61
N LEU A 135 13.67 4.76 -6.29
CA LEU A 135 13.98 4.17 -4.98
C LEU A 135 15.46 3.88 -4.79
N ARG A 136 16.18 3.50 -5.85
CA ARG A 136 17.65 3.40 -5.80
C ARG A 136 18.30 4.77 -5.56
N ASP A 137 17.78 5.83 -6.15
CA ASP A 137 18.26 7.20 -5.89
C ASP A 137 18.01 7.66 -4.44
N CYS A 138 17.08 7.02 -3.75
CA CYS A 138 16.85 7.22 -2.32
C CYS A 138 17.88 6.51 -1.43
N VAL A 139 18.70 5.58 -1.94
CA VAL A 139 19.73 4.90 -1.13
C VAL A 139 20.82 5.90 -0.75
N ALA A 140 21.16 5.95 0.53
CA ALA A 140 22.22 6.82 1.03
C ALA A 140 23.60 6.34 0.55
N THR A 141 24.48 7.29 0.29
CA THR A 141 25.85 7.11 -0.18
C THR A 141 26.83 7.63 0.86
N ASP A 142 28.10 7.22 0.79
CA ASP A 142 29.13 7.66 1.74
C ASP A 142 29.39 9.19 1.68
N ASP A 143 29.04 9.84 0.57
CA ASP A 143 29.16 11.30 0.38
C ASP A 143 27.97 12.07 0.97
N ASP A 144 26.89 11.39 1.38
CA ASP A 144 25.73 12.05 1.95
C ASP A 144 26.00 12.58 3.35
N THR A 145 25.71 13.86 3.56
CA THR A 145 25.66 14.47 4.89
C THR A 145 24.22 14.40 5.38
N ILE A 146 23.97 13.60 6.41
CA ILE A 146 22.64 13.41 6.99
C ILE A 146 22.51 14.25 8.25
N ASP A 147 21.61 15.24 8.25
CA ASP A 147 21.27 16.00 9.46
C ASP A 147 20.32 15.14 10.32
N PRO A 148 20.52 15.05 11.64
CA PRO A 148 19.55 14.42 12.53
C PRO A 148 18.09 14.89 12.35
N LEU A 149 17.87 16.13 11.92
CA LEU A 149 16.54 16.68 11.62
C LEU A 149 15.96 16.16 10.30
N ASP A 150 16.76 15.64 9.37
CA ASP A 150 16.26 15.10 8.10
C ASP A 150 15.27 13.96 8.33
N LEU A 151 15.46 13.19 9.40
CA LEU A 151 14.56 12.12 9.79
C LEU A 151 13.15 12.63 10.15
N LEU A 152 13.00 13.89 10.57
CA LEU A 152 11.69 14.51 10.82
C LEU A 152 10.83 14.58 9.56
N SER A 153 11.43 14.60 8.36
CA SER A 153 10.69 14.53 7.10
C SER A 153 9.88 13.24 6.96
N ILE A 154 10.30 12.18 7.66
CA ILE A 154 9.67 10.85 7.71
C ILE A 154 8.86 10.69 9.00
N THR A 155 9.45 10.96 10.17
CA THR A 155 8.78 10.68 11.46
C THR A 155 7.58 11.60 11.74
N ARG A 156 7.44 12.71 11.02
CA ARG A 156 6.20 13.53 11.04
C ARG A 156 4.94 12.75 10.63
N TYR A 157 5.08 11.61 9.96
CA TYR A 157 3.98 10.73 9.59
C TYR A 157 3.69 9.65 10.65
N GLN A 158 4.39 9.67 11.79
CA GLN A 158 4.05 8.84 12.94
C GLN A 158 2.81 9.42 13.61
N GLN A 159 1.79 8.58 13.79
CA GLN A 159 0.61 8.96 14.54
C GLN A 159 0.92 8.85 16.04
N SER A 160 0.52 9.87 16.80
CA SER A 160 0.56 9.90 18.27
C SER A 160 -0.39 8.89 18.90
#